data_AF-A0A961PQV4-F1
#
_entry.id   AF-A0A961PQV4-F1
#
_cell.length_a   1.000
_cell.length_b   1.000
_cell.length_c   1.000
_cell.angle_alpha   90.00
_cell.angle_beta   90.00
_cell.angle_gamma   90.00
#
_symmetry.space_group_name_H-M   'P 1'
#
loop_
_entity.id
_entity.type
_entity.pdbx_description
1 polymer ?
#
loop_
_entity_poly.entity_id
_entity_poly.type
_entity_poly.pdbx_seq_one_letter_code
_entity_poly.pdbx_strand_id
1 'polypeptide(L)'
;MEFEVLWIKPRALDLLHKSMEEFNKRFPMNSGMQRMTFDFEAENPLEDMGRVTKAAHERDQSVLDKYAANALPFCFVANALGKDVIDGWAGLPGVGIQPRVCIGSRDERENATKEIQARTRNGCVLDPITAALISDFHLWDTISRVCGQVHVTQSTLEVFAKREIEAKNNVDRQTGMTSWRDGRLTFIEISPEQNKAAHEEKKRQREDVLAHCKIATAVPQTDLSGQNLKIAEMLGTAARDSVLAAEGNELLLLSEDQGLRQWAVGALEIGTSWLQPVLLLAKDRGLISIEDYTKFIADCLNREFTYVSMDSQTLLTQAKAEGFNGRGTVKRMLEVVGGKNADLETNLGVAATFLDLVFYETRQAHLRDRYASMVLEAFCGPRQDKAIEVIKALTAQVSLRVFSLIDHAFWWLVGRSVGTPNFRQLIEEAKKYQLVRPVAIPPALRFRATERVRLLGSCFPN
;
A
#
# COMPACT_ATOMS: atom_id res chain seq x y z
N MET A 1 43.71 -50.27 23.35
CA MET A 1 42.95 -49.06 23.01
C MET A 1 43.86 -48.24 22.13
N GLU A 2 43.63 -48.27 20.81
CA GLU A 2 44.34 -47.41 19.87
C GLU A 2 43.62 -46.07 19.83
N PHE A 3 44.37 -44.98 19.95
CA PHE A 3 43.85 -43.62 19.82
C PHE A 3 44.26 -43.09 18.45
N GLU A 4 43.29 -42.62 17.69
CA GLU A 4 43.53 -41.89 16.45
C GLU A 4 43.54 -40.39 16.77
N VAL A 5 44.65 -39.72 16.47
CA VAL A 5 44.74 -38.27 16.58
C VAL A 5 44.07 -37.65 15.36
N LEU A 6 42.81 -37.24 15.51
CA LEU A 6 42.05 -36.62 14.42
C LEU A 6 42.63 -35.26 14.00
N TRP A 7 43.07 -34.42 14.96
CA TRP A 7 43.60 -33.08 14.70
C TRP A 7 44.56 -32.60 15.81
N ILE A 8 45.57 -31.79 15.42
CA ILE A 8 46.38 -30.98 16.34
C ILE A 8 46.16 -29.50 15.97
N LYS A 9 45.67 -28.68 16.91
CA LYS A 9 45.30 -27.27 16.65
C LYS A 9 45.97 -26.32 17.66
N PRO A 10 46.40 -25.12 17.25
CA PRO A 10 46.77 -24.05 18.18
C PRO A 10 45.61 -23.69 19.11
N ARG A 11 45.91 -23.32 20.36
CA ARG A 11 44.88 -23.05 21.40
C ARG A 11 43.85 -22.00 20.97
N ALA A 12 44.27 -20.93 20.30
CA ALA A 12 43.36 -19.89 19.81
C ALA A 12 42.38 -20.42 18.75
N LEU A 13 42.86 -21.29 17.85
CA LEU A 13 42.04 -21.92 16.82
C LEU A 13 41.07 -22.95 17.40
N ASP A 14 41.51 -23.73 18.40
CA ASP A 14 40.63 -24.64 19.14
C ASP A 14 39.50 -23.88 19.86
N LEU A 15 39.83 -22.76 20.51
CA LEU A 15 38.84 -21.90 21.17
C LEU A 15 37.85 -21.28 20.18
N LEU A 16 38.32 -20.84 19.00
CA LEU A 16 37.44 -20.35 17.94
C LEU A 16 36.47 -21.44 17.48
N HIS A 17 36.97 -22.63 17.13
CA HIS A 17 36.14 -23.73 16.67
C HIS A 17 35.11 -24.15 17.72
N LYS A 18 35.51 -24.30 18.99
CA LYS A 18 34.57 -24.58 20.09
C LYS A 18 33.51 -23.50 20.25
N SER A 19 33.90 -22.23 20.09
CA SER A 19 32.96 -21.11 20.16
C SER A 19 31.98 -21.10 18.98
N MET A 20 32.41 -21.55 17.79
CA MET A 20 31.55 -21.71 16.61
C MET A 20 30.64 -22.94 16.74
N GLU A 21 31.15 -24.07 17.24
CA GLU A 21 30.39 -25.30 17.45
C GLU A 21 29.27 -25.10 18.49
N GLU A 22 29.56 -24.34 19.55
CA GLU A 22 28.60 -24.02 20.60
C GLU A 22 27.90 -22.68 20.39
N PHE A 23 28.02 -22.05 19.22
CA PHE A 23 27.58 -20.66 19.02
C PHE A 23 26.11 -20.46 19.39
N ASN A 24 25.22 -21.29 18.83
CA ASN A 24 23.78 -21.19 19.12
C ASN A 24 23.45 -21.50 20.59
N LYS A 25 24.29 -22.28 21.30
CA LYS A 25 24.10 -22.57 22.73
C LYS A 25 24.56 -21.39 23.60
N ARG A 26 25.67 -20.76 23.23
CA ARG A 26 26.26 -19.62 23.95
C ARG A 26 25.53 -18.32 23.68
N PHE A 27 24.99 -18.16 22.49
CA PHE A 27 24.29 -16.96 22.02
C PHE A 27 22.89 -17.31 21.46
N PRO A 28 22.00 -17.90 22.27
CA PRO A 28 20.71 -18.41 21.80
C PRO A 28 19.78 -17.31 21.28
N MET A 29 20.00 -16.05 21.70
CA MET A 29 19.21 -14.89 21.30
C MET A 29 19.86 -14.05 20.19
N ASN A 30 20.98 -14.50 19.61
CA ASN A 30 21.68 -13.74 18.57
C ASN A 30 20.99 -13.90 17.20
N SER A 31 20.66 -12.77 16.59
CA SER A 31 20.01 -12.68 15.28
C SER A 31 20.99 -12.54 14.10
N GLY A 32 22.29 -12.42 14.37
CA GLY A 32 23.35 -12.31 13.35
C GLY A 32 23.83 -13.68 12.89
N MET A 33 25.01 -14.09 13.34
CA MET A 33 25.59 -15.38 12.97
C MET A 33 24.81 -16.54 13.61
N GLN A 34 24.54 -17.60 12.85
CA GLN A 34 23.97 -18.84 13.39
C GLN A 34 24.67 -20.05 12.80
N ARG A 35 24.87 -21.08 13.62
CA ARG A 35 25.35 -22.39 13.15
C ARG A 35 24.19 -23.16 12.55
N MET A 36 24.39 -23.72 11.35
CA MET A 36 23.47 -24.64 10.70
C MET A 36 24.16 -25.98 10.48
N THR A 37 23.40 -27.06 10.59
CA THR A 37 23.89 -28.43 10.38
C THR A 37 23.21 -29.03 9.14
N PHE A 38 23.99 -29.72 8.32
CA PHE A 38 23.50 -30.41 7.12
C PHE A 38 23.82 -31.89 7.27
N ASP A 39 22.79 -32.74 7.20
CA ASP A 39 22.94 -34.20 7.20
C ASP A 39 22.59 -34.73 5.81
N PHE A 40 23.61 -34.96 4.98
CA PHE A 40 23.44 -35.38 3.60
C PHE A 40 22.91 -36.81 3.44
N GLU A 41 22.91 -37.61 4.52
CA GLU A 41 22.38 -38.99 4.52
C GLU A 41 20.92 -39.06 5.01
N ALA A 42 20.39 -37.98 5.59
CA ALA A 42 19.01 -37.90 6.02
C ALA A 42 18.04 -37.72 4.84
N GLU A 43 16.77 -38.10 5.02
CA GLU A 43 15.70 -37.89 4.03
C GLU A 43 15.51 -36.40 3.69
N ASN A 44 15.78 -35.50 4.64
CA ASN A 44 15.77 -34.05 4.44
C ASN A 44 17.07 -33.39 4.94
N PRO A 45 18.10 -33.25 4.08
CA PRO A 45 19.39 -32.68 4.46
C PRO A 45 19.35 -31.22 4.93
N LEU A 46 18.27 -30.49 4.63
CA LEU A 46 18.08 -29.08 4.94
C LEU A 46 17.16 -28.84 6.14
N GLU A 47 16.86 -29.88 6.93
CA GLU A 47 15.92 -29.79 8.06
C GLU A 47 16.28 -28.65 9.03
N ASP A 48 17.55 -28.53 9.41
CA ASP A 48 18.00 -27.48 10.35
C ASP A 48 17.84 -26.07 9.74
N MET A 49 18.11 -25.90 8.45
CA MET A 49 17.87 -24.65 7.72
C MET A 49 16.37 -24.32 7.67
N GLY A 50 15.53 -25.33 7.46
CA GLY A 50 14.07 -25.20 7.50
C GLY A 50 13.59 -24.75 8.88
N ARG A 51 14.07 -25.39 9.94
CA ARG A 51 13.75 -25.04 11.34
C ARG A 51 14.14 -23.61 11.68
N VAL A 52 15.35 -23.19 11.34
CA VAL A 52 15.84 -21.81 11.57
C VAL A 52 15.02 -20.78 10.78
N THR A 53 14.78 -21.05 9.50
CA THR A 53 14.01 -20.14 8.63
C THR A 53 12.56 -20.02 9.11
N LYS A 54 11.94 -21.12 9.53
CA LYS A 54 10.58 -21.13 10.12
C LYS A 54 10.53 -20.29 11.40
N ALA A 55 11.45 -20.52 12.34
CA ALA A 55 11.50 -19.76 13.59
C ALA A 55 11.71 -18.25 13.34
N ALA A 56 12.52 -17.90 12.34
CA ALA A 56 12.70 -16.51 11.94
C ALA A 56 11.41 -15.92 11.36
N HIS A 57 10.74 -16.64 10.47
CA HIS A 57 9.46 -16.23 9.89
C HIS A 57 8.38 -16.01 10.95
N GLU A 58 8.22 -16.92 11.91
CA GLU A 58 7.22 -16.80 12.99
C GLU A 58 7.48 -15.58 13.89
N ARG A 59 8.75 -15.30 14.19
CA ARG A 59 9.17 -14.11 14.94
C ARG A 59 8.88 -12.83 14.15
N ASP A 60 9.24 -12.79 12.87
CA ASP A 60 9.02 -11.65 11.99
C ASP A 60 7.51 -11.38 11.83
N GLN A 61 6.70 -12.43 11.64
CA GLN A 61 5.25 -12.34 11.55
C GLN A 61 4.64 -11.74 12.82
N SER A 62 5.11 -12.12 14.01
CA SER A 62 4.62 -11.53 15.27
C SER A 62 4.87 -10.02 15.37
N VAL A 63 5.99 -9.53 14.83
CA VAL A 63 6.28 -8.09 14.77
C VAL A 63 5.36 -7.40 13.76
N LEU A 64 5.21 -8.01 12.58
CA LEU A 64 4.34 -7.52 11.51
C LEU A 64 2.87 -7.47 11.91
N ASP A 65 2.37 -8.46 12.64
CA ASP A 65 1.00 -8.49 13.16
C ASP A 65 0.75 -7.33 14.14
N LYS A 66 1.74 -6.99 14.96
CA LYS A 66 1.67 -5.82 15.86
C LYS A 66 1.61 -4.51 15.09
N TYR A 67 2.34 -4.38 14.00
CA TYR A 67 2.25 -3.23 13.10
C TYR A 67 0.92 -3.20 12.32
N ALA A 68 0.42 -4.36 11.88
CA ALA A 68 -0.89 -4.44 11.23
C ALA A 68 -2.04 -4.10 12.20
N ALA A 69 -1.87 -4.34 13.50
CA ALA A 69 -2.85 -3.98 14.53
C ALA A 69 -2.72 -2.53 15.02
N ASN A 70 -1.50 -1.99 15.13
CA ASN A 70 -1.22 -0.70 15.76
C ASN A 70 -0.55 0.25 14.76
N ALA A 71 -0.88 1.55 14.79
CA ALA A 71 -0.22 2.57 13.96
C ALA A 71 1.19 2.92 14.50
N LEU A 72 2.07 1.92 14.63
CA LEU A 72 3.46 2.12 15.04
C LEU A 72 4.26 2.72 13.86
N PRO A 73 5.20 3.63 14.13
CA PRO A 73 6.19 4.03 13.13
C PRO A 73 6.87 2.80 12.54
N PHE A 74 6.90 2.69 11.22
CA PHE A 74 7.47 1.54 10.52
C PHE A 74 8.97 1.40 10.77
N CYS A 75 9.69 2.49 11.06
CA CYS A 75 11.11 2.42 11.41
C CYS A 75 11.39 1.50 12.63
N PHE A 76 10.44 1.38 13.58
CA PHE A 76 10.52 0.38 14.65
C PHE A 76 10.48 -1.05 14.12
N VAL A 77 9.57 -1.28 13.18
CA VAL A 77 9.34 -2.58 12.57
C VAL A 77 10.58 -2.97 11.77
N ALA A 78 11.09 -2.07 10.93
CA ALA A 78 12.31 -2.29 10.17
C ALA A 78 13.50 -2.66 11.07
N ASN A 79 13.71 -1.90 12.16
CA ASN A 79 14.78 -2.18 13.11
C ASN A 79 14.60 -3.53 13.83
N ALA A 80 13.38 -3.84 14.28
CA ALA A 80 13.06 -5.11 14.92
C ALA A 80 13.23 -6.32 13.98
N LEU A 81 12.98 -6.13 12.68
CA LEU A 81 13.20 -7.15 11.65
C LEU A 81 14.65 -7.21 11.14
N GLY A 82 15.52 -6.28 11.58
CA GLY A 82 16.88 -6.15 11.04
C GLY A 82 16.90 -5.85 9.54
N LYS A 83 15.86 -5.17 9.03
CA LYS A 83 15.71 -4.80 7.63
C LYS A 83 16.02 -3.33 7.44
N ASP A 84 16.49 -3.02 6.24
CA ASP A 84 16.51 -1.63 5.79
C ASP A 84 15.08 -1.07 5.77
N VAL A 85 14.92 0.18 6.21
CA VAL A 85 13.61 0.82 6.38
C VAL A 85 12.88 1.06 5.06
N ILE A 86 13.60 1.37 3.98
CA ILE A 86 13.02 1.62 2.66
C ILE A 86 12.61 0.29 2.01
N ASP A 87 13.51 -0.70 2.00
CA ASP A 87 13.21 -2.02 1.39
C ASP A 87 12.16 -2.78 2.22
N GLY A 88 12.21 -2.66 3.54
CA GLY A 88 11.23 -3.24 4.45
C GLY A 88 9.83 -2.67 4.22
N TRP A 89 9.71 -1.35 4.05
CA TRP A 89 8.43 -0.70 3.83
C TRP A 89 7.84 -1.05 2.47
N ALA A 90 8.67 -1.03 1.42
CA ALA A 90 8.30 -1.46 0.08
C ALA A 90 7.92 -2.95 0.00
N GLY A 91 8.45 -3.78 0.90
CA GLY A 91 8.18 -5.21 0.98
C GLY A 91 6.89 -5.60 1.72
N LEU A 92 6.23 -4.66 2.42
CA LEU A 92 5.01 -4.93 3.20
C LEU A 92 3.89 -5.61 2.38
N PRO A 93 3.57 -5.17 1.14
CA PRO A 93 2.53 -5.82 0.33
C PRO A 93 2.83 -7.30 0.06
N GLY A 94 4.12 -7.65 -0.09
CA GLY A 94 4.56 -9.03 -0.32
C GLY A 94 4.27 -10.00 0.83
N VAL A 95 3.92 -9.49 2.00
CA VAL A 95 3.48 -10.27 3.18
C VAL A 95 2.01 -10.00 3.54
N GLY A 96 1.24 -9.42 2.61
CA GLY A 96 -0.19 -9.15 2.79
C GLY A 96 -0.50 -7.97 3.71
N ILE A 97 0.45 -7.08 3.94
CA ILE A 97 0.28 -5.89 4.78
C ILE A 97 0.35 -4.65 3.92
N GLN A 98 -0.66 -3.80 4.03
CA GLN A 98 -0.70 -2.52 3.32
C GLN A 98 0.14 -1.46 4.07
N PRO A 99 1.02 -0.72 3.38
CA PRO A 99 1.68 0.45 3.95
C PRO A 99 0.68 1.50 4.44
N ARG A 100 0.77 1.88 5.73
CA ARG A 100 -0.13 2.84 6.36
C ARG A 100 0.35 4.26 6.12
N VAL A 101 -0.29 4.93 5.17
CA VAL A 101 0.09 6.29 4.77
C VAL A 101 -0.70 7.36 5.52
N CYS A 102 -2.02 7.18 5.66
CA CYS A 102 -2.91 8.12 6.34
C CYS A 102 -4.13 7.40 6.93
N ILE A 103 -4.96 8.10 7.72
CA ILE A 103 -6.21 7.53 8.26
C ILE A 103 -7.38 7.66 7.29
N GLY A 104 -7.25 8.48 6.24
CA GLY A 104 -8.23 8.61 5.17
C GLY A 104 -9.41 9.52 5.50
N SER A 105 -9.31 10.36 6.54
CA SER A 105 -10.37 11.31 6.90
C SER A 105 -10.22 12.64 6.15
N ARG A 106 -11.36 13.33 5.94
CA ARG A 106 -11.36 14.67 5.35
C ARG A 106 -10.60 15.66 6.22
N ASP A 107 -10.80 15.61 7.53
CA ASP A 107 -10.16 16.51 8.50
C ASP A 107 -8.64 16.35 8.51
N GLU A 108 -8.12 15.13 8.42
CA GLU A 108 -6.68 14.88 8.34
C GLU A 108 -6.08 15.55 7.10
N ARG A 109 -6.74 15.42 5.94
CA ARG A 109 -6.30 16.02 4.68
C ARG A 109 -6.36 17.54 4.70
N GLU A 110 -7.44 18.11 5.24
CA GLU A 110 -7.58 19.57 5.39
C GLU A 110 -6.51 20.12 6.34
N ASN A 111 -6.22 19.43 7.44
CA ASN A 111 -5.15 19.82 8.36
C ASN A 111 -3.78 19.76 7.67
N ALA A 112 -3.45 18.66 7.00
CA ALA A 112 -2.20 18.51 6.26
C ALA A 112 -2.00 19.61 5.20
N THR A 113 -3.09 20.00 4.52
CA THR A 113 -3.08 21.11 3.55
C THR A 113 -2.75 22.45 4.21
N LYS A 114 -3.34 22.73 5.38
CA LYS A 114 -3.04 23.94 6.17
C LYS A 114 -1.58 23.95 6.63
N GLU A 115 -1.07 22.82 7.13
CA GLU A 115 0.32 22.69 7.59
C GLU A 115 1.32 22.95 6.46
N ILE A 116 1.07 22.42 5.25
CA ILE A 116 1.89 22.69 4.05
C ILE A 116 1.92 24.20 3.74
N GLN A 117 0.74 24.84 3.73
CA GLN A 117 0.64 26.27 3.41
C GLN A 117 1.32 27.15 4.46
N ALA A 118 1.21 26.80 5.75
CA ALA A 118 1.84 27.53 6.84
C ALA A 118 3.37 27.51 6.78
N ARG A 119 3.97 26.42 6.28
CA ARG A 119 5.43 26.20 6.27
C ARG A 119 6.08 26.29 4.89
N THR A 120 5.34 26.69 3.86
CA THR A 120 5.86 26.80 2.47
C THR A 120 7.12 27.66 2.37
N ARG A 121 7.27 28.68 3.23
CA ARG A 121 8.46 29.56 3.24
C ARG A 121 9.69 28.88 3.86
N ASN A 122 9.48 28.01 4.84
CA ASN A 122 10.56 27.38 5.60
C ASN A 122 11.10 26.15 4.85
N GLY A 123 10.22 25.43 4.15
CA GLY A 123 10.57 24.20 3.46
C GLY A 123 9.99 22.96 4.13
N CYS A 124 10.47 21.80 3.68
CA CYS A 124 10.16 20.52 4.30
C CYS A 124 11.43 19.70 4.56
N VAL A 125 11.35 18.76 5.49
CA VAL A 125 12.35 17.71 5.71
C VAL A 125 11.72 16.35 5.43
N LEU A 126 12.48 15.48 4.78
CA LEU A 126 12.05 14.15 4.37
C LEU A 126 12.69 13.07 5.27
N ASP A 127 11.89 12.09 5.65
CA ASP A 127 12.42 10.81 6.15
C ASP A 127 12.90 9.92 4.97
N PRO A 128 13.69 8.85 5.23
CA PRO A 128 14.24 8.00 4.18
C PRO A 128 13.19 7.34 3.26
N ILE A 129 12.05 6.89 3.79
CA ILE A 129 10.99 6.23 3.01
C ILE A 129 10.45 7.23 1.98
N THR A 130 10.13 8.43 2.45
CA THR A 130 9.51 9.47 1.62
C THR A 130 10.49 10.03 0.58
N ALA A 131 11.76 10.20 0.95
CA ALA A 131 12.79 10.59 0.00
C ALA A 131 12.98 9.56 -1.14
N ALA A 132 12.94 8.26 -0.81
CA ALA A 132 12.99 7.21 -1.82
C ALA A 132 11.75 7.25 -2.74
N LEU A 133 10.56 7.45 -2.18
CA LEU A 133 9.32 7.57 -2.95
C LEU A 133 9.31 8.78 -3.89
N ILE A 134 9.84 9.93 -3.44
CA ILE A 134 9.96 11.11 -4.30
C ILE A 134 10.90 10.85 -5.48
N SER A 135 12.02 10.14 -5.26
CA SER A 135 12.91 9.70 -6.34
C SER A 135 12.20 8.76 -7.31
N ASP A 136 11.52 7.72 -6.79
CA ASP A 136 10.87 6.72 -7.61
C ASP A 136 9.70 7.27 -8.44
N PHE A 137 8.99 8.28 -7.90
CA PHE A 137 7.89 8.95 -8.59
C PHE A 137 8.33 10.20 -9.36
N HIS A 138 9.62 10.55 -9.33
CA HIS A 138 10.20 11.74 -9.97
C HIS A 138 9.51 13.06 -9.57
N LEU A 139 9.27 13.25 -8.26
CA LEU A 139 8.45 14.36 -7.75
C LEU A 139 9.26 15.56 -7.25
N TRP A 140 10.59 15.57 -7.35
CA TRP A 140 11.46 16.58 -6.74
C TRP A 140 11.07 18.03 -7.08
N ASP A 141 10.88 18.37 -8.36
CA ASP A 141 10.49 19.73 -8.80
C ASP A 141 9.12 20.11 -8.20
N THR A 142 8.13 19.22 -8.31
CA THR A 142 6.79 19.43 -7.77
C THR A 142 6.80 19.69 -6.26
N ILE A 143 7.52 18.86 -5.49
CA ILE A 143 7.62 19.03 -4.04
C ILE A 143 8.30 20.37 -3.71
N SER A 144 9.38 20.72 -4.42
CA SER A 144 10.09 21.99 -4.18
C SER A 144 9.23 23.23 -4.45
N ARG A 145 8.36 23.18 -5.46
CA ARG A 145 7.45 24.29 -5.81
C ARG A 145 6.28 24.43 -4.83
N VAL A 146 5.85 23.33 -4.22
CA VAL A 146 4.72 23.37 -3.26
C VAL A 146 5.19 23.64 -1.85
N CYS A 147 6.24 22.97 -1.40
CA CYS A 147 6.72 22.98 -0.02
C CYS A 147 7.87 23.97 0.21
N GLY A 148 8.52 24.47 -0.84
CA GLY A 148 9.74 25.28 -0.74
C GLY A 148 11.01 24.44 -0.73
N GLN A 149 12.06 24.90 -0.05
CA GLN A 149 13.34 24.18 0.02
C GLN A 149 13.15 22.79 0.65
N VAL A 150 13.64 21.76 -0.05
CA VAL A 150 13.60 20.39 0.43
C VAL A 150 14.88 20.08 1.21
N HIS A 151 14.73 19.42 2.35
CA HIS A 151 15.81 19.04 3.24
C HIS A 151 15.80 17.54 3.57
N VAL A 152 16.96 17.03 3.92
CA VAL A 152 17.16 15.74 4.59
C VAL A 152 18.15 15.94 5.74
N THR A 153 18.25 14.98 6.66
CA THR A 153 19.32 14.97 7.64
C THR A 153 20.54 14.22 7.10
N GLN A 154 21.70 14.44 7.75
CA GLN A 154 22.91 13.69 7.47
C GLN A 154 22.70 12.17 7.64
N SER A 155 21.96 11.76 8.68
CA SER A 155 21.63 10.36 8.93
C SER A 155 20.71 9.75 7.86
N THR A 156 19.80 10.54 7.28
CA THR A 156 19.02 10.11 6.11
C THR A 156 19.92 9.88 4.90
N LEU A 157 20.88 10.77 4.63
CA LEU A 157 21.85 10.58 3.54
C LEU A 157 22.73 9.33 3.75
N GLU A 158 23.12 9.05 4.99
CA GLU A 158 23.88 7.85 5.35
C GLU A 158 23.10 6.55 5.09
N VAL A 159 21.78 6.55 5.27
CA VAL A 159 20.92 5.41 4.89
C VAL A 159 21.06 5.13 3.38
N PHE A 160 20.94 6.15 2.53
CA PHE A 160 21.11 5.98 1.08
C PHE A 160 22.52 5.55 0.69
N ALA A 161 23.55 6.12 1.32
CA ALA A 161 24.94 5.73 1.06
C ALA A 161 25.22 4.28 1.45
N LYS A 162 24.74 3.83 2.62
CA LYS A 162 24.86 2.45 3.07
C LYS A 162 24.17 1.48 2.09
N ARG A 163 22.94 1.80 1.68
CA ARG A 163 22.15 0.98 0.73
C ARG A 163 22.89 0.79 -0.60
N GLU A 164 23.45 1.86 -1.16
CA GLU A 164 24.21 1.79 -2.41
C GLU A 164 25.47 0.92 -2.25
N ILE A 165 26.25 1.11 -1.18
CA ILE A 165 27.47 0.34 -0.91
C ILE A 165 27.15 -1.16 -0.77
N GLU A 166 26.10 -1.50 -0.01
CA GLU A 166 25.66 -2.88 0.18
C GLU A 166 25.20 -3.52 -1.13
N ALA A 167 24.48 -2.79 -1.97
CA ALA A 167 24.05 -3.27 -3.29
C ALA A 167 25.26 -3.46 -4.23
N LYS A 168 26.20 -2.52 -4.23
CA LYS A 168 27.42 -2.57 -5.04
C LYS A 168 28.24 -3.84 -4.80
N ASN A 169 28.33 -4.27 -3.54
CA ASN A 169 29.07 -5.47 -3.15
C ASN A 169 28.50 -6.78 -3.72
N ASN A 170 27.28 -6.75 -4.26
CA ASN A 170 26.55 -7.92 -4.75
C ASN A 170 26.27 -7.90 -6.27
N VAL A 171 26.65 -6.84 -7.00
CA VAL A 171 26.29 -6.63 -8.42
C VAL A 171 26.63 -7.83 -9.31
N ASP A 172 27.83 -8.39 -9.18
CA ASP A 172 28.29 -9.49 -10.03
C ASP A 172 28.06 -10.88 -9.41
N ARG A 173 27.36 -10.95 -8.27
CA ARG A 173 27.15 -12.19 -7.53
C ARG A 173 25.78 -12.76 -7.84
N GLN A 174 25.71 -14.07 -8.00
CA GLN A 174 24.45 -14.79 -7.79
C GLN A 174 24.23 -14.89 -6.28
N THR A 175 23.14 -14.28 -5.82
CA THR A 175 22.76 -14.30 -4.41
C THR A 175 21.42 -15.02 -4.27
N GLY A 176 20.98 -15.23 -3.04
CA GLY A 176 19.66 -15.77 -2.81
C GLY A 176 19.22 -15.58 -1.37
N MET A 177 17.92 -15.74 -1.15
CA MET A 177 17.30 -15.60 0.15
C MET A 177 16.48 -16.85 0.45
N THR A 178 16.63 -17.39 1.65
CA THR A 178 15.73 -18.42 2.17
C THR A 178 14.48 -17.76 2.75
N SER A 179 13.33 -18.36 2.50
CA SER A 179 12.04 -17.90 2.99
C SER A 179 11.19 -19.11 3.41
N TRP A 180 10.31 -18.92 4.39
CA TRP A 180 9.30 -19.90 4.74
C TRP A 180 7.98 -19.50 4.10
N ARG A 181 7.47 -20.30 3.16
CA ARG A 181 6.22 -20.04 2.43
C ARG A 181 5.42 -21.33 2.29
N ASP A 182 4.11 -21.26 2.46
CA ASP A 182 3.19 -22.39 2.31
C ASP A 182 3.61 -23.66 3.09
N GLY A 183 4.16 -23.45 4.29
CA GLY A 183 4.62 -24.53 5.17
C GLY A 183 5.92 -25.21 4.74
N ARG A 184 6.68 -24.62 3.80
CA ARG A 184 7.92 -25.19 3.26
C ARG A 184 9.04 -24.16 3.17
N LEU A 185 10.27 -24.66 3.25
CA LEU A 185 11.47 -23.87 2.96
C LEU A 185 11.54 -23.61 1.45
N THR A 186 11.65 -22.33 1.08
CA THR A 186 11.79 -21.86 -0.29
C THR A 186 13.10 -21.09 -0.42
N PHE A 187 13.81 -21.30 -1.53
CA PHE A 187 14.97 -20.50 -1.90
C PHE A 187 14.59 -19.58 -3.07
N ILE A 188 14.86 -18.30 -2.92
CA ILE A 188 14.64 -17.29 -3.96
C ILE A 188 16.01 -16.90 -4.47
N GLU A 189 16.31 -17.30 -5.70
CA GLU A 189 17.53 -16.89 -6.40
C GLU A 189 17.40 -15.43 -6.86
N ILE A 190 18.51 -14.70 -6.73
CA ILE A 190 18.65 -13.33 -7.22
C ILE A 190 19.80 -13.35 -8.22
N SER A 191 19.48 -13.07 -9.48
CA SER A 191 20.46 -13.06 -10.55
C SER A 191 21.38 -11.83 -10.46
N PRO A 192 22.58 -11.88 -11.05
CA PRO A 192 23.45 -10.71 -11.18
C PRO A 192 22.75 -9.51 -11.84
N GLU A 193 21.87 -9.75 -12.83
CA GLU A 193 21.09 -8.68 -13.49
C GLU A 193 20.13 -8.01 -12.51
N GLN A 194 19.48 -8.77 -11.63
CA GLN A 194 18.62 -8.22 -10.59
C GLN A 194 19.42 -7.43 -9.55
N ASN A 195 20.59 -7.94 -9.13
CA ASN A 195 21.49 -7.22 -8.23
C ASN A 195 22.00 -5.90 -8.85
N LYS A 196 22.32 -5.92 -10.15
CA LYS A 196 22.71 -4.72 -10.90
C LYS A 196 21.56 -3.71 -10.97
N ALA A 197 20.33 -4.14 -11.28
CA ALA A 197 19.17 -3.26 -11.29
C ALA A 197 18.93 -2.60 -9.93
N ALA A 198 19.01 -3.38 -8.84
CA ALA A 198 18.87 -2.87 -7.47
C ALA A 198 19.98 -1.88 -7.10
N HIS A 199 21.22 -2.10 -7.55
CA HIS A 199 22.30 -1.14 -7.37
C HIS A 199 22.04 0.18 -8.10
N GLU A 200 21.65 0.14 -9.38
CA GLU A 200 21.35 1.36 -10.14
C GLU A 200 20.18 2.15 -9.55
N GLU A 201 19.16 1.46 -9.03
CA GLU A 201 18.06 2.09 -8.31
C GLU A 201 18.54 2.81 -7.04
N LYS A 202 19.30 2.11 -6.18
CA LYS A 202 19.81 2.68 -4.92
C LYS A 202 20.79 3.82 -5.15
N LYS A 203 21.62 3.71 -6.19
CA LYS A 203 22.52 4.78 -6.64
C LYS A 203 21.73 6.01 -7.09
N ARG A 204 20.74 5.84 -7.97
CA ARG A 204 19.87 6.94 -8.42
C ARG A 204 19.20 7.65 -7.25
N GLN A 205 18.61 6.90 -6.32
CA GLN A 205 17.96 7.48 -5.14
C GLN A 205 18.92 8.36 -4.32
N ARG A 206 20.16 7.91 -4.13
CA ARG A 206 21.19 8.71 -3.44
C ARG A 206 21.58 9.96 -4.22
N GLU A 207 21.83 9.83 -5.52
CA GLU A 207 22.21 10.95 -6.40
C GLU A 207 21.10 12.00 -6.44
N ASP A 208 19.85 11.58 -6.53
CA ASP A 208 18.67 12.44 -6.47
C ASP A 208 18.60 13.24 -5.17
N VAL A 209 18.78 12.57 -4.02
CA VAL A 209 18.77 13.24 -2.70
C VAL A 209 19.90 14.27 -2.61
N LEU A 210 21.10 13.94 -3.09
CA LEU A 210 22.24 14.87 -3.11
C LEU A 210 22.01 16.07 -4.03
N ALA A 211 21.30 15.88 -5.15
CA ALA A 211 21.05 16.93 -6.12
C ALA A 211 19.95 17.90 -5.68
N HIS A 212 18.92 17.42 -4.98
CA HIS A 212 17.70 18.19 -4.71
C HIS A 212 17.55 18.65 -3.25
N CYS A 213 18.25 18.03 -2.30
CA CYS A 213 18.06 18.30 -0.87
C CYS A 213 19.23 19.09 -0.27
N LYS A 214 18.90 19.95 0.70
CA LYS A 214 19.88 20.52 1.65
C LYS A 214 19.93 19.69 2.92
N ILE A 215 21.08 19.71 3.61
CA ILE A 215 21.20 19.06 4.91
C ILE A 215 20.64 20.00 5.98
N ALA A 216 19.64 19.54 6.73
CA ALA A 216 19.13 20.22 7.92
C ALA A 216 19.78 19.65 9.19
N THR A 217 20.05 20.53 10.17
CA THR A 217 20.58 20.13 11.48
C THR A 217 19.48 19.51 12.33
N ALA A 218 19.72 18.30 12.84
CA ALA A 218 18.80 17.57 13.71
C ALA A 218 18.97 17.95 15.18
N VAL A 219 18.83 19.24 15.48
CA VAL A 219 18.92 19.78 16.83
C VAL A 219 17.58 20.42 17.16
N PRO A 220 16.81 19.88 18.12
CA PRO A 220 15.52 20.46 18.47
C PRO A 220 15.69 21.76 19.28
N GLN A 221 14.65 22.60 19.31
CA GLN A 221 14.59 23.76 20.20
C GLN A 221 14.40 23.34 21.66
N THR A 222 13.67 22.23 21.88
CA THR A 222 13.44 21.66 23.21
C THR A 222 13.90 20.21 23.25
N ASP A 223 14.69 19.86 24.27
CA ASP A 223 15.13 18.49 24.47
C ASP A 223 13.95 17.54 24.76
N LEU A 224 13.98 16.38 24.10
CA LEU A 224 13.06 15.30 24.42
C LEU A 224 13.31 14.77 25.84
N SER A 225 12.23 14.50 26.58
CA SER A 225 12.30 13.96 27.93
C SER A 225 11.33 12.80 28.15
N GLY A 226 11.56 12.05 29.24
CA GLY A 226 10.66 10.99 29.69
C GLY A 226 10.43 9.88 28.65
N GLN A 227 9.16 9.60 28.36
CA GLN A 227 8.76 8.54 27.43
C GLN A 227 9.10 8.88 25.97
N ASN A 228 9.05 10.16 25.58
CA ASN A 228 9.32 10.57 24.21
C ASN A 228 10.79 10.38 23.84
N LEU A 229 11.71 10.60 24.80
CA LEU A 229 13.14 10.30 24.59
C LEU A 229 13.36 8.79 24.35
N LYS A 230 12.76 7.93 25.17
CA LYS A 230 12.88 6.47 25.02
C LYS A 230 12.32 5.99 23.68
N ILE A 231 11.18 6.54 23.27
CA ILE A 231 10.61 6.24 21.95
C ILE A 231 11.55 6.70 20.84
N ALA A 232 12.06 7.92 20.93
CA ALA A 232 12.98 8.48 19.94
C ALA A 232 14.26 7.67 19.76
N GLU A 233 14.83 7.14 20.85
CA GLU A 233 15.99 6.23 20.80
C GLU A 233 15.70 4.93 20.04
N MET A 234 14.46 4.46 20.08
CA MET A 234 14.05 3.23 19.41
C MET A 234 13.63 3.41 17.95
N LEU A 235 13.28 4.63 17.50
CA LEU A 235 12.93 4.93 16.10
C LEU A 235 14.07 4.67 15.11
N GLY A 236 15.31 4.68 15.60
CA GLY A 236 16.51 4.70 14.78
C GLY A 236 16.87 6.14 14.35
N THR A 237 18.17 6.33 14.07
CA THR A 237 18.77 7.66 13.93
C THR A 237 18.14 8.49 12.81
N ALA A 238 17.95 7.93 11.61
CA ALA A 238 17.43 8.69 10.47
C ALA A 238 15.98 9.18 10.67
N ALA A 239 15.10 8.34 11.20
CA ALA A 239 13.71 8.73 11.49
C ALA A 239 13.65 9.78 12.60
N ARG A 240 14.35 9.53 13.72
CA ARG A 240 14.45 10.48 14.83
C ARG A 240 14.97 11.83 14.36
N ASP A 241 16.11 11.83 13.69
CA ASP A 241 16.78 13.07 13.29
C ASP A 241 15.93 13.88 12.31
N SER A 242 15.18 13.22 11.41
CA SER A 242 14.24 13.91 10.50
C SER A 242 13.15 14.65 11.28
N VAL A 243 12.64 14.05 12.36
CA VAL A 243 11.66 14.69 13.26
C VAL A 243 12.29 15.85 14.04
N LEU A 244 13.50 15.66 14.60
CA LEU A 244 14.21 16.72 15.33
C LEU A 244 14.58 17.89 14.41
N ALA A 245 14.97 17.61 13.17
CA ALA A 245 15.25 18.65 12.18
C ALA A 245 13.97 19.41 11.78
N ALA A 246 12.83 18.73 11.74
CA ALA A 246 11.55 19.39 11.48
C ALA A 246 11.20 20.41 12.57
N GLU A 247 11.31 20.01 13.83
CA GLU A 247 11.03 20.90 14.97
C GLU A 247 12.05 22.03 15.08
N GLY A 248 13.35 21.70 15.07
CA GLY A 248 14.43 22.66 15.31
C GLY A 248 14.53 23.78 14.28
N ASN A 249 14.15 23.47 13.03
CA ASN A 249 14.24 24.40 11.90
C ASN A 249 12.87 24.90 11.42
N GLU A 250 11.79 24.59 12.16
CA GLU A 250 10.41 24.93 11.80
C GLU A 250 10.01 24.45 10.38
N LEU A 251 10.51 23.28 9.98
CA LEU A 251 10.21 22.67 8.68
C LEU A 251 8.95 21.80 8.78
N LEU A 252 8.27 21.62 7.66
CA LEU A 252 7.24 20.58 7.54
C LEU A 252 7.92 19.20 7.52
N LEU A 253 7.51 18.28 8.39
CA LEU A 253 7.88 16.87 8.23
C LEU A 253 7.00 16.24 7.14
N LEU A 254 7.61 15.89 6.01
CA LEU A 254 6.94 15.16 4.95
C LEU A 254 7.27 13.68 5.08
N SER A 255 6.28 12.88 5.48
CA SER A 255 6.46 11.44 5.72
C SER A 255 5.26 10.59 5.27
N GLU A 256 5.54 9.54 4.50
CA GLU A 256 4.59 8.50 4.10
C GLU A 256 4.33 7.47 5.21
N ASP A 257 5.09 7.52 6.31
CA ASP A 257 4.85 6.71 7.49
C ASP A 257 3.88 7.42 8.43
N GLN A 258 2.61 6.97 8.45
CA GLN A 258 1.57 7.51 9.32
C GLN A 258 1.98 7.46 10.80
N GLY A 259 2.60 6.37 11.24
CA GLY A 259 2.98 6.18 12.64
C GLY A 259 4.02 7.21 13.07
N LEU A 260 5.03 7.45 12.22
CA LEU A 260 6.06 8.46 12.46
C LEU A 260 5.46 9.86 12.59
N ARG A 261 4.53 10.23 11.69
CA ARG A 261 3.84 11.53 11.74
C ARG A 261 3.02 11.69 13.01
N GLN A 262 2.24 10.68 13.37
CA GLN A 262 1.41 10.71 14.58
C GLN A 262 2.26 10.89 15.84
N TRP A 263 3.39 10.17 15.93
CA TRP A 263 4.31 10.35 17.03
C TRP A 263 4.95 11.75 17.03
N ALA A 264 5.41 12.25 15.88
CA ALA A 264 6.01 13.58 15.76
C ALA A 264 5.07 14.70 16.21
N VAL A 265 3.80 14.65 15.80
CA VAL A 265 2.76 15.58 16.25
C VAL A 265 2.54 15.46 17.76
N GLY A 266 2.38 14.24 18.27
CA GLY A 266 2.08 14.02 19.69
C GLY A 266 3.25 14.33 20.64
N ALA A 267 4.49 14.22 20.18
CA ALA A 267 5.69 14.41 21.00
C ALA A 267 6.25 15.83 20.95
N LEU A 268 6.13 16.50 19.80
CA LEU A 268 6.84 17.75 19.49
C LEU A 268 5.97 18.79 18.75
N GLU A 269 4.67 18.53 18.55
CA GLU A 269 3.73 19.45 17.89
C GLU A 269 4.17 19.91 16.50
N ILE A 270 4.90 19.05 15.79
CA ILE A 270 5.46 19.34 14.47
C ILE A 270 4.35 19.35 13.41
N GLY A 271 4.42 20.29 12.47
CA GLY A 271 3.59 20.26 11.27
C GLY A 271 3.98 19.09 10.37
N THR A 272 3.03 18.21 10.06
CA THR A 272 3.30 17.01 9.26
C THR A 272 2.36 16.89 8.06
N SER A 273 2.86 16.25 7.00
CA SER A 273 2.07 15.88 5.83
C SER A 273 2.68 14.67 5.11
N TRP A 274 2.04 14.20 4.05
CA TRP A 274 2.51 13.16 3.15
C TRP A 274 2.36 13.63 1.69
N LEU A 275 2.76 12.84 0.71
CA LEU A 275 2.85 13.27 -0.68
C LEU A 275 1.49 13.64 -1.26
N GLN A 276 0.43 12.89 -0.98
CA GLN A 276 -0.85 13.11 -1.65
C GLN A 276 -1.44 14.52 -1.43
N PRO A 277 -1.48 15.11 -0.21
CA PRO A 277 -1.87 16.51 -0.02
C PRO A 277 -0.99 17.51 -0.78
N VAL A 278 0.32 17.25 -0.88
CA VAL A 278 1.24 18.10 -1.65
C VAL A 278 0.88 18.05 -3.14
N LEU A 279 0.60 16.86 -3.66
CA LEU A 279 0.25 16.63 -5.06
C LEU A 279 -1.14 17.17 -5.41
N LEU A 280 -2.09 17.13 -4.47
CA LEU A 280 -3.39 17.79 -4.62
C LEU A 280 -3.21 19.32 -4.73
N LEU A 281 -2.42 19.93 -3.85
CA LEU A 281 -2.10 21.35 -3.95
C LEU A 281 -1.36 21.70 -5.25
N ALA A 282 -0.45 20.83 -5.71
CA ALA A 282 0.24 21.02 -6.98
C ALA A 282 -0.75 21.04 -8.15
N LYS A 283 -1.69 20.08 -8.18
CA LYS A 283 -2.74 19.99 -9.19
C LYS A 283 -3.63 21.23 -9.17
N ASP A 284 -4.09 21.64 -7.99
CA ASP A 284 -4.97 22.80 -7.82
C ASP A 284 -4.29 24.13 -8.21
N ARG A 285 -2.96 24.20 -8.08
CA ARG A 285 -2.13 25.32 -8.54
C ARG A 285 -1.71 25.22 -10.02
N GLY A 286 -2.09 24.15 -10.73
CA GLY A 286 -1.70 23.92 -12.13
C GLY A 286 -0.21 23.60 -12.32
N LEU A 287 0.49 23.14 -11.27
CA LEU A 287 1.90 22.74 -11.34
C LEU A 287 2.09 21.35 -11.94
N ILE A 288 1.08 20.49 -11.84
CA ILE A 288 1.04 19.17 -12.47
C ILE A 288 -0.29 19.02 -13.20
N SER A 289 -0.30 18.18 -14.23
CA SER A 289 -1.52 17.83 -14.95
C SER A 289 -2.38 16.84 -14.15
N ILE A 290 -3.64 16.66 -14.57
CA ILE A 290 -4.47 15.58 -14.02
C ILE A 290 -3.93 14.21 -14.41
N GLU A 291 -3.28 14.08 -15.56
CA GLU A 291 -2.61 12.87 -16.03
C GLU A 291 -1.46 12.49 -15.10
N ASP A 292 -0.61 13.46 -14.72
CA ASP A 292 0.50 13.25 -13.78
C ASP A 292 -0.02 12.85 -12.39
N TYR A 293 -1.06 13.53 -11.92
CA TYR A 293 -1.71 13.16 -10.65
C TYR A 293 -2.31 11.75 -10.72
N THR A 294 -2.98 11.40 -11.81
CA THR A 294 -3.57 10.07 -12.02
C THR A 294 -2.50 8.99 -12.05
N LYS A 295 -1.34 9.26 -12.66
CA LYS A 295 -0.18 8.35 -12.65
C LYS A 295 0.33 8.13 -11.22
N PHE A 296 0.53 9.19 -10.44
CA PHE A 296 0.92 9.07 -9.02
C PHE A 296 -0.05 8.18 -8.24
N ILE A 297 -1.36 8.35 -8.45
CA ILE A 297 -2.36 7.52 -7.80
C ILE A 297 -2.28 6.05 -8.23
N ALA A 298 -2.07 5.78 -9.53
CA ALA A 298 -1.85 4.43 -10.01
C ALA A 298 -0.61 3.78 -9.37
N ASP A 299 0.46 4.55 -9.18
CA ASP A 299 1.68 4.10 -8.54
C ASP A 299 1.48 3.81 -7.04
N CYS A 300 0.72 4.64 -6.31
CA CYS A 300 0.31 4.35 -4.93
C CYS A 300 -0.48 3.03 -4.82
N LEU A 301 -1.39 2.77 -5.77
CA LEU A 301 -2.17 1.53 -5.80
C LEU A 301 -1.31 0.31 -6.11
N ASN A 302 -0.30 0.45 -6.98
CA ASN A 302 0.66 -0.62 -7.27
C ASN A 302 1.54 -0.96 -6.04
N ARG A 303 1.71 -0.02 -5.11
CA ARG A 303 2.39 -0.22 -3.82
C ARG A 303 1.43 -0.55 -2.68
N GLU A 304 0.15 -0.78 -2.97
CA GLU A 304 -0.90 -1.16 -2.01
C GLU A 304 -1.05 -0.24 -0.79
N PHE A 305 -0.89 1.08 -0.97
CA PHE A 305 -1.11 2.04 0.11
C PHE A 305 -2.54 1.93 0.67
N THR A 306 -2.72 2.03 2.00
CA THR A 306 -4.02 1.80 2.66
C THR A 306 -5.14 2.71 2.17
N TYR A 307 -4.89 4.02 2.11
CA TYR A 307 -5.88 5.02 1.71
C TYR A 307 -5.30 5.93 0.64
N VAL A 308 -6.05 6.05 -0.45
CA VAL A 308 -5.68 6.90 -1.58
C VAL A 308 -6.92 7.70 -1.98
N SER A 309 -6.89 9.01 -1.72
CA SER A 309 -7.95 9.92 -2.13
C SER A 309 -8.02 10.07 -3.66
N MET A 310 -9.20 10.00 -4.25
CA MET A 310 -9.40 10.08 -5.70
C MET A 310 -10.67 10.88 -6.01
N ASP A 311 -10.63 11.68 -7.07
CA ASP A 311 -11.82 12.39 -7.59
C ASP A 311 -12.35 11.73 -8.88
N SER A 312 -13.53 12.17 -9.32
CA SER A 312 -14.20 11.63 -10.51
C SER A 312 -13.39 11.85 -11.79
N GLN A 313 -12.63 12.95 -11.85
CA GLN A 313 -11.76 13.28 -12.97
C GLN A 313 -10.54 12.35 -13.05
N THR A 314 -9.98 11.95 -11.91
CA THR A 314 -8.88 10.97 -11.82
C THR A 314 -9.33 9.62 -12.37
N LEU A 315 -10.53 9.15 -11.96
CA LEU A 315 -11.12 7.92 -12.49
C LEU A 315 -11.37 8.00 -14.01
N LEU A 316 -11.87 9.14 -14.51
CA LEU A 316 -12.11 9.34 -15.94
C LEU A 316 -10.79 9.35 -16.72
N THR A 317 -9.77 10.01 -16.21
CA THR A 317 -8.45 10.12 -16.85
C THR A 317 -7.82 8.73 -16.99
N GLN A 318 -7.89 7.90 -15.94
CA GLN A 318 -7.44 6.52 -16.02
C GLN A 318 -8.29 5.68 -17.00
N ALA A 319 -9.62 5.85 -17.00
CA ALA A 319 -10.50 5.16 -17.93
C ALA A 319 -10.16 5.48 -19.40
N LYS A 320 -9.86 6.75 -19.70
CA LYS A 320 -9.44 7.21 -21.03
C LYS A 320 -8.08 6.63 -21.41
N ALA A 321 -7.10 6.65 -20.50
CA ALA A 321 -5.77 6.08 -20.73
C ALA A 321 -5.82 4.57 -21.05
N GLU A 322 -6.77 3.85 -20.45
CA GLU A 322 -7.02 2.42 -20.71
C GLU A 322 -7.95 2.17 -21.92
N GLY A 323 -8.33 3.21 -22.68
CA GLY A 323 -9.23 3.09 -23.83
C GLY A 323 -10.61 2.57 -23.47
N PHE A 324 -11.09 2.84 -22.25
CA PHE A 324 -12.35 2.35 -21.70
C PHE A 324 -12.48 0.81 -21.68
N ASN A 325 -11.37 0.07 -21.69
CA ASN A 325 -11.39 -1.38 -21.69
C ASN A 325 -12.03 -1.98 -20.41
N GLY A 326 -12.12 -1.19 -19.33
CA GLY A 326 -12.64 -1.59 -18.01
C GLY A 326 -11.85 -2.71 -17.35
N ARG A 327 -10.61 -2.95 -17.79
CA ARG A 327 -9.67 -3.96 -17.31
C ARG A 327 -8.35 -3.27 -17.01
N GLY A 328 -7.96 -3.23 -15.74
CA GLY A 328 -6.70 -2.64 -15.34
C GLY A 328 -6.82 -1.84 -14.05
N THR A 329 -6.13 -0.72 -14.02
CA THR A 329 -5.99 0.12 -12.83
C THR A 329 -7.29 0.85 -12.51
N VAL A 330 -8.10 1.26 -13.49
CA VAL A 330 -9.39 1.94 -13.20
C VAL A 330 -10.34 1.07 -12.36
N LYS A 331 -10.30 -0.26 -12.56
CA LYS A 331 -11.09 -1.19 -11.75
C LYS A 331 -10.62 -1.17 -10.28
N ARG A 332 -9.31 -1.27 -10.06
CA ARG A 332 -8.71 -1.22 -8.72
C ARG A 332 -9.00 0.12 -8.03
N MET A 333 -8.94 1.22 -8.78
CA MET A 333 -9.32 2.55 -8.28
C MET A 333 -10.78 2.58 -7.79
N LEU A 334 -11.71 2.04 -8.58
CA LEU A 334 -13.11 1.93 -8.18
C LEU A 334 -13.29 1.02 -6.95
N GLU A 335 -12.58 -0.10 -6.87
CA GLU A 335 -12.59 -1.01 -5.72
C GLU A 335 -12.09 -0.32 -4.43
N VAL A 336 -11.14 0.62 -4.52
CA VAL A 336 -10.72 1.45 -3.38
C VAL A 336 -11.80 2.47 -3.02
N VAL A 337 -12.36 3.19 -4.00
CA VAL A 337 -13.38 4.21 -3.77
C VAL A 337 -14.68 3.61 -3.21
N GLY A 338 -15.09 2.43 -3.68
CA GLY A 338 -16.32 1.73 -3.25
C GLY A 338 -16.10 0.69 -2.14
N GLY A 339 -14.85 0.42 -1.76
CA GLY A 339 -14.45 -0.70 -0.90
C GLY A 339 -15.07 -0.68 0.50
N LYS A 340 -14.92 -1.79 1.25
CA LYS A 340 -15.58 -1.99 2.56
C LYS A 340 -15.37 -0.86 3.56
N ASN A 341 -14.17 -0.26 3.57
CA ASN A 341 -13.77 0.78 4.51
C ASN A 341 -13.96 2.21 3.95
N ALA A 342 -14.55 2.35 2.75
CA ALA A 342 -14.77 3.65 2.14
C ALA A 342 -15.91 4.43 2.81
N ASP A 343 -15.75 5.74 2.91
CA ASP A 343 -16.82 6.68 3.26
C ASP A 343 -17.83 6.74 2.12
N LEU A 344 -18.94 6.02 2.31
CA LEU A 344 -19.98 5.86 1.31
C LEU A 344 -20.68 7.18 0.99
N GLU A 345 -20.86 8.07 1.98
CA GLU A 345 -21.60 9.32 1.79
C GLU A 345 -20.84 10.24 0.82
N THR A 346 -19.54 10.41 1.06
CA THR A 346 -18.67 11.22 0.20
C THR A 346 -18.42 10.54 -1.16
N ASN A 347 -18.15 9.23 -1.17
CA ASN A 347 -17.69 8.55 -2.38
C ASN A 347 -18.82 8.24 -3.37
N LEU A 348 -20.09 8.20 -2.94
CA LEU A 348 -21.23 8.09 -3.86
C LEU A 348 -21.29 9.27 -4.83
N GLY A 349 -21.01 10.49 -4.36
CA GLY A 349 -20.96 11.67 -5.22
C GLY A 349 -19.84 11.60 -6.26
N VAL A 350 -18.68 11.08 -5.85
CA VAL A 350 -17.55 10.83 -6.75
C VAL A 350 -17.93 9.81 -7.83
N ALA A 351 -18.57 8.71 -7.45
CA ALA A 351 -19.00 7.67 -8.38
C ALA A 351 -20.09 8.14 -9.34
N ALA A 352 -21.08 8.89 -8.84
CA ALA A 352 -22.14 9.46 -9.67
C ALA A 352 -21.57 10.44 -10.71
N THR A 353 -20.71 11.36 -10.27
CA THR A 353 -20.03 12.31 -11.16
C THR A 353 -19.16 11.59 -12.19
N PHE A 354 -18.45 10.54 -11.78
CA PHE A 354 -17.66 9.71 -12.69
C PHE A 354 -18.54 9.04 -13.77
N LEU A 355 -19.69 8.47 -13.39
CA LEU A 355 -20.62 7.89 -14.37
C LEU A 355 -21.16 8.94 -15.34
N ASP A 356 -21.52 10.13 -14.86
CA ASP A 356 -21.94 11.24 -15.72
C ASP A 356 -20.84 11.59 -16.75
N LEU A 357 -19.58 11.69 -16.29
CA LEU A 357 -18.44 11.96 -17.16
C LEU A 357 -18.23 10.85 -18.21
N VAL A 358 -18.29 9.58 -17.81
CA VAL A 358 -18.19 8.45 -18.76
C VAL A 358 -19.33 8.48 -19.77
N PHE A 359 -20.56 8.75 -19.33
CA PHE A 359 -21.72 8.79 -20.21
C PHE A 359 -21.64 9.95 -21.20
N TYR A 360 -21.05 11.08 -20.79
CA TYR A 360 -20.78 12.20 -21.68
C TYR A 360 -19.70 11.86 -22.72
N GLU A 361 -18.59 11.28 -22.29
CA GLU A 361 -17.40 11.02 -23.14
C GLU A 361 -17.61 9.90 -24.16
N THR A 362 -18.25 8.79 -23.77
CA THR A 362 -18.50 7.68 -24.69
C THR A 362 -19.96 7.59 -25.10
N ARG A 363 -20.20 7.44 -26.42
CA ARG A 363 -21.53 7.15 -26.98
C ARG A 363 -21.84 5.65 -27.06
N GLN A 364 -20.86 4.80 -26.80
CA GLN A 364 -21.01 3.35 -26.95
C GLN A 364 -21.73 2.76 -25.72
N ALA A 365 -22.95 2.25 -25.92
CA ALA A 365 -23.79 1.74 -24.83
C ALA A 365 -23.08 0.67 -23.97
N HIS A 366 -22.40 -0.28 -24.61
CA HIS A 366 -21.70 -1.36 -23.90
C HIS A 366 -20.55 -0.87 -23.00
N LEU A 367 -19.94 0.30 -23.29
CA LEU A 367 -18.93 0.91 -22.42
C LEU A 367 -19.58 1.57 -21.21
N ARG A 368 -20.72 2.25 -21.42
CA ARG A 368 -21.52 2.82 -20.32
C ARG A 368 -22.02 1.73 -19.36
N ASP A 369 -22.57 0.64 -19.90
CA ASP A 369 -23.02 -0.53 -19.12
C ASP A 369 -21.89 -1.16 -18.32
N ARG A 370 -20.69 -1.22 -18.90
CA ARG A 370 -19.50 -1.78 -18.25
C ARG A 370 -19.13 -0.95 -17.02
N TYR A 371 -18.94 0.36 -17.17
CA TYR A 371 -18.55 1.22 -16.05
C TYR A 371 -19.67 1.34 -15.00
N ALA A 372 -20.93 1.37 -15.42
CA ALA A 372 -22.06 1.27 -14.49
C ALA A 372 -22.00 -0.03 -13.67
N SER A 373 -21.73 -1.18 -14.31
CA SER A 373 -21.55 -2.45 -13.62
C SER A 373 -20.35 -2.46 -12.67
N MET A 374 -19.23 -1.85 -13.06
CA MET A 374 -18.02 -1.78 -12.22
C MET A 374 -18.26 -0.94 -10.97
N VAL A 375 -18.93 0.22 -11.11
CA VAL A 375 -19.30 1.06 -9.97
C VAL A 375 -20.25 0.31 -9.04
N LEU A 376 -21.28 -0.34 -9.59
CA LEU A 376 -22.21 -1.14 -8.79
C LEU A 376 -21.50 -2.30 -8.07
N GLU A 377 -20.58 -2.99 -8.74
CA GLU A 377 -19.79 -4.06 -8.13
C GLU A 377 -18.89 -3.55 -7.00
N ALA A 378 -18.19 -2.44 -7.21
CA ALA A 378 -17.33 -1.86 -6.19
C ALA A 378 -18.11 -1.40 -4.95
N PHE A 379 -19.27 -0.77 -5.13
CA PHE A 379 -20.02 -0.17 -4.02
C PHE A 379 -20.98 -1.14 -3.33
N CYS A 380 -21.66 -2.01 -4.09
CA CYS A 380 -22.63 -2.97 -3.56
C CYS A 380 -21.99 -4.31 -3.18
N GLY A 381 -20.90 -4.72 -3.83
CA GLY A 381 -20.24 -6.01 -3.59
C GLY A 381 -19.86 -6.24 -2.11
N PRO A 382 -19.18 -5.29 -1.45
CA PRO A 382 -18.84 -5.39 -0.04
C PRO A 382 -20.04 -5.25 0.93
N ARG A 383 -21.23 -4.87 0.44
CA ARG A 383 -22.41 -4.48 1.23
C ARG A 383 -23.70 -5.05 0.64
N GLN A 384 -23.75 -6.36 0.46
CA GLN A 384 -24.87 -7.03 -0.21
C GLN A 384 -26.23 -6.76 0.45
N ASP A 385 -26.24 -6.60 1.77
CA ASP A 385 -27.41 -6.28 2.60
C ASP A 385 -27.96 -4.86 2.34
N LYS A 386 -27.11 -3.92 1.89
CA LYS A 386 -27.47 -2.52 1.60
C LYS A 386 -27.46 -2.18 0.11
N ALA A 387 -27.37 -3.19 -0.76
CA ALA A 387 -27.21 -2.97 -2.21
C ALA A 387 -28.32 -2.09 -2.80
N ILE A 388 -29.57 -2.26 -2.36
CA ILE A 388 -30.71 -1.47 -2.82
C ILE A 388 -30.57 0.01 -2.40
N GLU A 389 -30.16 0.28 -1.15
CA GLU A 389 -29.96 1.64 -0.64
C GLU A 389 -28.84 2.36 -1.41
N VAL A 390 -27.73 1.66 -1.65
CA VAL A 390 -26.61 2.17 -2.44
C VAL A 390 -27.04 2.48 -3.87
N ILE A 391 -27.77 1.58 -4.53
CA ILE A 391 -28.29 1.79 -5.89
C ILE A 391 -29.20 3.01 -5.95
N LYS A 392 -30.12 3.16 -4.99
CA LYS A 392 -31.00 4.34 -4.91
C LYS A 392 -30.21 5.62 -4.76
N ALA A 393 -29.26 5.66 -3.83
CA ALA A 393 -28.47 6.85 -3.57
C ALA A 393 -27.62 7.22 -4.80
N LEU A 394 -26.97 6.24 -5.43
CA LEU A 394 -26.20 6.44 -6.65
C LEU A 394 -27.06 6.95 -7.82
N THR A 395 -28.18 6.28 -8.10
CA THR A 395 -29.07 6.66 -9.22
C THR A 395 -29.75 8.01 -9.01
N ALA A 396 -29.97 8.43 -7.77
CA ALA A 396 -30.51 9.75 -7.44
C ALA A 396 -29.51 10.89 -7.73
N GLN A 397 -28.22 10.62 -7.66
CA GLN A 397 -27.14 11.61 -7.85
C GLN A 397 -26.65 11.71 -9.30
N VAL A 398 -26.84 10.68 -10.13
CA VAL A 398 -26.46 10.70 -11.55
C VAL A 398 -27.40 11.62 -12.33
N SER A 399 -26.84 12.66 -12.95
CA SER A 399 -27.59 13.74 -13.59
C SER A 399 -27.98 13.42 -15.03
N LEU A 400 -27.13 12.70 -15.78
CA LEU A 400 -27.36 12.36 -17.17
C LEU A 400 -28.35 11.18 -17.30
N ARG A 401 -29.61 11.53 -17.53
CA ARG A 401 -30.71 10.59 -17.80
C ARG A 401 -30.72 9.98 -19.21
N VAL A 402 -29.64 10.17 -19.97
CA VAL A 402 -29.48 9.66 -21.35
C VAL A 402 -29.39 8.13 -21.38
N PHE A 403 -28.98 7.55 -20.26
CA PHE A 403 -28.88 6.12 -20.02
C PHE A 403 -29.83 5.74 -18.89
N SER A 404 -30.63 4.67 -19.04
CA SER A 404 -31.46 4.17 -17.95
C SER A 404 -30.58 3.37 -16.97
N LEU A 405 -29.77 4.10 -16.19
CA LEU A 405 -28.95 3.52 -15.13
C LEU A 405 -29.80 2.72 -14.14
N ILE A 406 -31.04 3.15 -13.91
CA ILE A 406 -32.01 2.45 -13.08
C ILE A 406 -32.28 1.04 -13.63
N ASP A 407 -32.49 0.91 -14.94
CA ASP A 407 -32.74 -0.40 -15.56
C ASP A 407 -31.51 -1.28 -15.56
N HIS A 408 -30.36 -0.70 -15.87
CA HIS A 408 -29.10 -1.42 -15.78
C HIS A 408 -28.82 -1.92 -14.37
N ALA A 409 -28.98 -1.06 -13.36
CA ALA A 409 -28.79 -1.40 -11.95
C ALA A 409 -29.79 -2.46 -11.47
N PHE A 410 -31.05 -2.39 -11.93
CA PHE A 410 -32.05 -3.41 -11.66
C PHE A 410 -31.63 -4.77 -12.23
N TRP A 411 -31.29 -4.84 -13.52
CA TRP A 411 -30.90 -6.11 -14.14
C TRP A 411 -29.58 -6.65 -13.62
N TRP A 412 -28.64 -5.76 -13.27
CA TRP A 412 -27.41 -6.10 -12.58
C TRP A 412 -27.69 -6.76 -11.21
N LEU A 413 -28.58 -6.16 -10.40
CA LEU A 413 -28.97 -6.71 -9.10
C LEU A 413 -29.67 -8.06 -9.25
N VAL A 414 -30.65 -8.15 -10.16
CA VAL A 414 -31.34 -9.41 -10.47
C VAL A 414 -30.34 -10.50 -10.82
N GLY A 415 -29.39 -10.22 -11.73
CA GLY A 415 -28.36 -11.16 -12.15
C GLY A 415 -27.49 -11.65 -11.00
N ARG A 416 -27.09 -10.76 -10.08
CA ARG A 416 -26.27 -11.10 -8.90
C ARG A 416 -27.04 -11.85 -7.82
N SER A 417 -28.35 -11.64 -7.71
CA SER A 417 -29.18 -12.29 -6.70
C SER A 417 -29.70 -13.65 -7.14
N VAL A 418 -29.56 -14.05 -8.41
CA VAL A 418 -30.01 -15.38 -8.88
C VAL A 418 -29.36 -16.48 -8.04
N GLY A 419 -30.18 -17.34 -7.44
CA GLY A 419 -29.72 -18.47 -6.63
C GLY A 419 -29.43 -18.12 -5.16
N THR A 420 -29.56 -16.84 -4.76
CA THR A 420 -29.45 -16.45 -3.35
C THR A 420 -30.77 -16.68 -2.60
N PRO A 421 -30.76 -16.97 -1.28
CA PRO A 421 -31.97 -17.16 -0.48
C PRO A 421 -32.93 -15.96 -0.53
N ASN A 422 -32.39 -14.75 -0.69
CA ASN A 422 -33.14 -13.50 -0.65
C ASN A 422 -33.61 -13.01 -2.05
N PHE A 423 -33.41 -13.81 -3.11
CA PHE A 423 -33.71 -13.41 -4.49
C PHE A 423 -35.13 -12.86 -4.69
N ARG A 424 -36.15 -13.56 -4.18
CA ARG A 424 -37.56 -13.15 -4.35
C ARG A 424 -37.85 -11.84 -3.63
N GLN A 425 -37.33 -11.66 -2.42
CA GLN A 425 -37.50 -10.45 -1.63
C GLN A 425 -36.84 -9.24 -2.31
N LEU A 426 -35.59 -9.39 -2.78
CA LEU A 426 -34.85 -8.34 -3.49
C LEU A 426 -35.55 -7.94 -4.80
N ILE A 427 -36.12 -8.89 -5.55
CA ILE A 427 -36.90 -8.59 -6.75
C ILE A 427 -38.18 -7.82 -6.43
N GLU A 428 -38.96 -8.26 -5.44
CA GLU A 428 -40.19 -7.57 -5.06
C GLU A 428 -39.92 -6.17 -4.52
N GLU A 429 -38.83 -5.98 -3.79
CA GLU A 429 -38.41 -4.66 -3.36
C GLU A 429 -37.95 -3.79 -4.54
N ALA A 430 -37.11 -4.33 -5.43
CA ALA A 430 -36.63 -3.62 -6.61
C ALA A 430 -37.77 -3.21 -7.57
N LYS A 431 -38.79 -4.07 -7.75
CA LYS A 431 -39.98 -3.78 -8.55
C LYS A 431 -40.80 -2.60 -8.03
N LYS A 432 -40.89 -2.44 -6.70
CA LYS A 432 -41.58 -1.28 -6.09
C LYS A 432 -40.95 0.05 -6.51
N TYR A 433 -39.66 0.05 -6.82
CA TYR A 433 -38.94 1.24 -7.27
C TYR A 433 -38.96 1.44 -8.79
N GLN A 434 -39.12 0.37 -9.58
CA GLN A 434 -39.38 0.46 -11.03
C GLN A 434 -40.77 1.03 -11.35
N LEU A 435 -41.76 0.90 -10.46
CA LEU A 435 -43.14 1.37 -10.71
C LEU A 435 -43.30 2.90 -10.86
N VAL A 436 -42.23 3.69 -10.73
CA VAL A 436 -42.25 5.15 -10.99
C VAL A 436 -41.89 5.52 -12.44
N ARG A 437 -41.35 4.60 -13.26
CA ARG A 437 -41.19 4.77 -14.72
C ARG A 437 -41.32 3.43 -15.47
N PRO A 438 -42.14 3.34 -16.53
CA PRO A 438 -42.34 2.09 -17.25
C PRO A 438 -41.10 1.76 -18.07
N VAL A 439 -40.61 0.53 -17.95
CA VAL A 439 -39.49 0.03 -18.74
C VAL A 439 -39.88 -1.28 -19.43
N ALA A 440 -39.59 -1.34 -20.72
CA ALA A 440 -39.75 -2.51 -21.56
C ALA A 440 -38.70 -3.58 -21.23
N ILE A 441 -39.16 -4.81 -21.00
CA ILE A 441 -38.31 -5.97 -20.68
C ILE A 441 -37.38 -6.29 -21.86
N PRO A 442 -36.05 -6.40 -21.66
CA PRO A 442 -35.13 -6.84 -22.71
C PRO A 442 -35.49 -8.24 -23.22
N PRO A 443 -35.51 -8.48 -24.54
CA PRO A 443 -35.93 -9.76 -25.13
C PRO A 443 -35.17 -10.99 -24.61
N ALA A 444 -33.91 -10.84 -24.21
CA ALA A 444 -33.07 -11.91 -23.70
C ALA A 444 -33.56 -12.53 -22.37
N LEU A 445 -34.33 -11.78 -21.57
CA LEU A 445 -34.88 -12.25 -20.29
C LEU A 445 -36.27 -12.90 -20.42
N ARG A 446 -36.97 -12.71 -21.56
CA ARG A 446 -38.21 -13.44 -21.84
C ARG A 446 -37.97 -14.95 -21.98
N PHE A 447 -36.78 -15.37 -22.44
CA PHE A 447 -36.49 -16.78 -22.70
C PHE A 447 -36.23 -17.62 -21.43
N ARG A 448 -35.66 -17.05 -20.37
CA ARG A 448 -35.34 -17.81 -19.13
C ARG A 448 -36.51 -17.93 -18.13
N ALA A 449 -37.53 -17.08 -18.22
CA ALA A 449 -38.68 -17.14 -17.32
C ALA A 449 -39.74 -18.18 -17.74
N THR A 450 -39.81 -18.52 -19.03
CA THR A 450 -40.82 -19.45 -19.57
C THR A 450 -40.43 -20.94 -19.50
N GLU A 451 -39.15 -21.29 -19.42
CA GLU A 451 -38.73 -22.70 -19.36
C GLU A 451 -38.92 -23.35 -17.99
N ARG A 452 -38.84 -22.58 -16.88
CA ARG A 452 -39.09 -23.15 -15.53
C ARG A 452 -40.57 -23.40 -15.21
N VAL A 453 -41.50 -22.87 -16.02
CA VAL A 453 -42.94 -23.12 -15.86
C VAL A 453 -43.42 -24.29 -16.75
N ARG A 454 -42.66 -24.68 -17.79
CA ARG A 454 -42.99 -25.85 -18.62
C ARG A 454 -42.44 -27.17 -18.09
N LEU A 455 -41.40 -27.16 -17.25
CA LEU A 455 -40.73 -28.38 -16.75
C LEU A 455 -41.28 -28.93 -15.41
N LEU A 456 -42.35 -28.35 -14.85
CA LEU A 456 -42.94 -28.80 -13.57
C LEU A 456 -44.47 -29.01 -13.60
N GLY A 457 -45.07 -29.23 -14.78
CA GLY A 457 -46.52 -29.32 -14.92
C GLY A 457 -47.00 -30.49 -15.77
N SER A 458 -46.71 -31.74 -15.38
CA SER A 458 -47.44 -32.92 -15.87
C SER A 458 -47.14 -34.18 -15.05
N CYS A 459 -47.59 -34.22 -13.78
CA CYS A 459 -47.72 -35.48 -13.04
C CYS A 459 -48.98 -35.44 -12.16
N PHE A 460 -50.14 -35.73 -12.76
CA PHE A 460 -51.27 -36.38 -12.08
C PHE A 460 -52.14 -37.08 -13.14
N PRO A 461 -52.40 -38.39 -13.01
CA PRO A 461 -53.60 -38.99 -13.54
C PRO A 461 -54.54 -39.45 -12.40
N ASN A 462 -55.80 -39.03 -12.54
CA ASN A 462 -57.05 -39.42 -11.87
C ASN A 462 -57.14 -39.34 -10.35
#